data_AF-A0A1F7FJM5-F1
#
_entry.id   AF-A0A1F7FJM5-F1
#
_cell.length_a   1.000
_cell.length_b   1.000
_cell.length_c   1.000
_cell.angle_alpha   90.00
_cell.angle_beta   90.00
_cell.angle_gamma   90.00
#
_symmetry.space_group_name_H-M   'P 1'
#
loop_
_entity.id
_entity.type
_entity.pdbx_description
1 polymer ?
#
loop_
_entity_poly.entity_id
_entity_poly.type
_entity_poly.pdbx_seq_one_letter_code
_entity_poly.pdbx_strand_id
1 'polypeptide(L)'
;MTSAAVTGLLYPVQHLHAQENPGAIAKGLKARIVTVTAPTATSAPDIRKGVVDAETVKAMVFTGIRNITGTDDIATAFERFFPGITQNSRITIKVNLSNPRLHYATHVEVVSAVVDGLHSMLGNSFPCENITVYDNNDAMLKENTYFYKERIEKKGVRLSCAADFTPSNHLYLDSQLGIHKDIMEADYLVNIPALRDHSEAGITASIKNYVGCIQNQGAIHRSGSLSSRRHSISLQ
;
A
#
# COMPACT_ATOMS: atom_id res chain seq x y z
N MET A 1 7.87 15.66 -16.47
CA MET A 1 7.61 14.23 -16.70
C MET A 1 6.97 13.69 -15.43
N THR A 2 5.66 13.52 -15.42
CA THR A 2 4.91 12.96 -14.31
C THR A 2 4.87 11.44 -14.50
N SER A 3 5.63 10.71 -13.70
CA SER A 3 5.64 9.24 -13.68
C SER A 3 4.79 8.74 -12.52
N ALA A 4 3.79 7.89 -12.82
CA ALA A 4 3.18 7.06 -11.82
C ALA A 4 4.00 5.76 -11.74
N ALA A 5 4.87 5.64 -10.74
CA ALA A 5 5.54 4.38 -10.46
C ALA A 5 4.59 3.51 -9.63
N VAL A 6 3.91 2.55 -10.26
CA VAL A 6 3.30 1.43 -9.52
C VAL A 6 4.45 0.57 -9.01
N THR A 7 4.94 0.91 -7.82
CA THR A 7 6.05 0.21 -7.17
C THR A 7 5.46 -0.92 -6.33
N GLY A 8 5.03 -1.99 -6.97
CA GLY A 8 4.62 -3.23 -6.31
C GLY A 8 5.84 -4.08 -6.02
N LEU A 9 6.36 -4.01 -4.79
CA LEU A 9 7.32 -5.02 -4.32
C LEU A 9 6.48 -6.20 -3.83
N LEU A 10 6.26 -7.20 -4.69
CA LEU A 10 5.44 -8.36 -4.39
C LEU A 10 6.34 -9.55 -4.07
N TYR A 11 6.32 -9.96 -2.80
CA TYR A 11 6.77 -11.28 -2.39
C TYR A 11 5.55 -12.17 -2.23
N PRO A 12 5.49 -13.37 -2.84
CA PRO A 12 4.56 -14.39 -2.40
C PRO A 12 4.97 -14.79 -0.97
N VAL A 13 4.13 -14.47 0.02
CA VAL A 13 4.27 -15.02 1.37
C VAL A 13 3.76 -16.47 1.31
N GLN A 14 4.57 -17.35 0.74
CA GLN A 14 4.44 -18.78 0.98
C GLN A 14 5.27 -19.10 2.22
N HIS A 15 4.55 -19.31 3.33
CA HIS A 15 5.02 -19.93 4.57
C HIS A 15 6.30 -19.36 5.21
N LEU A 16 6.14 -18.38 6.10
CA LEU A 16 7.05 -18.18 7.24
C LEU A 16 6.79 -19.29 8.29
N HIS A 17 7.01 -20.55 7.91
CA HIS A 17 7.44 -21.55 8.89
C HIS A 17 8.96 -21.50 8.89
N ALA A 18 9.52 -21.02 9.99
CA ALA A 18 10.94 -21.14 10.28
C ALA A 18 11.29 -22.64 10.39
N GLN A 19 11.64 -23.25 9.26
CA GLN A 19 12.54 -24.39 9.23
C GLN A 19 13.68 -24.07 8.27
N GLU A 20 14.81 -23.77 8.91
CA GLU A 20 16.20 -23.79 8.45
C GLU A 20 16.45 -24.18 6.98
N ASN A 21 16.69 -23.17 6.14
CA ASN A 21 17.74 -23.25 5.12
C ASN A 21 18.15 -21.84 4.65
N PRO A 22 19.16 -21.19 5.27
CA PRO A 22 19.60 -19.84 4.90
C PRO A 22 20.24 -19.71 3.51
N GLY A 23 20.34 -20.81 2.75
CA GLY A 23 21.11 -20.89 1.50
C GLY A 23 20.32 -20.84 0.18
N ALA A 24 18.99 -20.82 0.20
CA ALA A 24 18.18 -20.90 -1.02
C ALA A 24 17.41 -19.61 -1.32
N ILE A 25 18.11 -18.48 -1.46
CA ILE A 25 17.56 -17.38 -2.26
C ILE A 25 17.52 -17.90 -3.69
N ALA A 26 16.33 -18.12 -4.24
CA ALA A 26 16.12 -18.60 -5.60
C ALA A 26 16.90 -17.71 -6.60
N LYS A 27 18.09 -18.19 -7.02
CA LYS A 27 18.90 -17.58 -8.08
C LYS A 27 18.04 -17.51 -9.35
N GLY A 28 17.62 -16.31 -9.74
CA GLY A 28 16.95 -16.08 -11.03
C GLY A 28 15.67 -15.23 -10.98
N LEU A 29 15.07 -15.00 -9.82
CA LEU A 29 13.93 -14.10 -9.70
C LEU A 29 14.40 -12.63 -9.74
N LYS A 30 14.34 -12.02 -10.93
CA LYS A 30 14.54 -10.57 -11.07
C LYS A 30 13.26 -9.85 -10.68
N ALA A 31 13.36 -8.86 -9.79
CA ALA A 31 12.26 -7.94 -9.54
C ALA A 31 11.86 -7.26 -10.86
N ARG A 32 10.55 -7.25 -11.17
CA ARG A 32 10.01 -6.63 -12.37
C ARG A 32 9.46 -5.26 -12.01
N ILE A 33 9.97 -4.23 -12.66
CA ILE A 33 9.47 -2.86 -12.57
C ILE A 33 8.77 -2.54 -13.90
N VAL A 34 7.56 -2.04 -13.83
CA VAL A 34 6.82 -1.52 -14.99
C VAL A 34 6.59 -0.03 -14.76
N THR A 35 6.90 0.77 -15.78
CA THR A 35 6.61 2.20 -15.79
C THR A 35 5.58 2.48 -16.88
N VAL A 36 4.49 3.17 -16.50
CA VAL A 36 3.46 3.61 -17.42
C VAL A 36 3.29 5.11 -17.24
N THR A 37 3.24 5.85 -18.34
CA THR A 37 3.08 7.31 -18.36
C THR A 37 2.07 7.70 -19.41
N ALA A 38 1.17 8.62 -19.10
CA ALA A 38 0.30 9.26 -20.07
C ALA A 38 0.35 10.78 -19.87
N PRO A 39 0.61 11.57 -20.93
CA PRO A 39 0.67 13.03 -20.81
C PRO A 39 -0.68 13.65 -20.42
N THR A 40 -1.77 12.93 -20.66
CA THR A 40 -3.14 13.34 -20.34
C THR A 40 -3.58 12.95 -18.92
N ALA A 41 -2.74 12.26 -18.14
CA ALA A 41 -3.09 11.85 -16.78
C ALA A 41 -3.34 13.03 -15.84
N THR A 42 -2.79 14.20 -16.18
CA THR A 42 -2.96 15.44 -15.44
C THR A 42 -3.14 16.59 -16.43
N SER A 43 -4.08 17.50 -16.18
CA SER A 43 -4.32 18.65 -17.07
C SER A 43 -3.19 19.71 -17.05
N ALA A 44 -2.23 19.58 -16.14
CA ALA A 44 -1.04 20.42 -16.07
C ALA A 44 0.20 19.60 -15.66
N PRO A 45 1.42 20.02 -16.04
CA PRO A 45 2.66 19.33 -15.63
C PRO A 45 2.90 19.31 -14.10
N ASP A 46 2.38 20.33 -13.41
CA ASP A 46 2.38 20.40 -11.95
C ASP A 46 1.04 19.85 -11.44
N ILE A 47 1.05 18.65 -10.86
CA ILE A 47 -0.16 17.98 -10.33
C ILE A 47 -0.86 18.81 -9.25
N ARG A 48 -0.17 19.77 -8.64
CA ARG A 48 -0.73 20.70 -7.65
C ARG A 48 -1.63 21.76 -8.28
N LYS A 49 -1.51 21.94 -9.60
CA LYS A 49 -2.22 22.95 -10.41
C LYS A 49 -3.13 22.31 -11.47
N GLY A 50 -3.03 21.00 -11.64
CA GLY A 50 -3.79 20.22 -12.61
C GLY A 50 -4.91 19.42 -11.96
N VAL A 51 -5.86 18.99 -12.79
CA VAL A 51 -6.87 17.99 -12.44
C VAL A 51 -6.34 16.64 -12.90
N VAL A 52 -6.45 15.62 -12.03
CA VAL A 52 -6.08 14.25 -12.35
C VAL A 52 -7.21 13.59 -13.14
N ASP A 53 -6.89 13.01 -14.29
CA ASP A 53 -7.86 12.31 -15.14
C ASP A 53 -8.00 10.85 -14.67
N ALA A 54 -9.12 10.54 -14.02
CA ALA A 54 -9.33 9.24 -13.38
C ALA A 54 -9.34 8.07 -14.35
N GLU A 55 -9.91 8.23 -15.55
CA GLU A 55 -9.98 7.17 -16.56
C GLU A 55 -8.61 6.90 -17.19
N THR A 56 -7.84 7.95 -17.45
CA THR A 56 -6.45 7.83 -17.90
C THR A 56 -5.61 7.13 -16.86
N VAL A 57 -5.71 7.54 -15.58
CA VAL A 57 -5.00 6.86 -14.48
C VAL A 57 -5.41 5.40 -14.36
N LYS A 58 -6.70 5.08 -14.49
CA LYS A 58 -7.19 3.70 -14.50
C LYS A 58 -6.59 2.88 -15.63
N ALA A 59 -6.58 3.42 -16.85
CA ALA A 59 -5.95 2.78 -18.00
C ALA A 59 -4.45 2.55 -17.78
N MET A 60 -3.75 3.51 -17.16
CA MET A 60 -2.33 3.37 -16.82
C MET A 60 -2.09 2.26 -15.78
N VAL A 61 -2.88 2.20 -14.71
CA VAL A 61 -2.81 1.15 -13.69
C VAL A 61 -3.07 -0.22 -14.32
N PHE A 62 -4.14 -0.35 -15.10
CA PHE A 62 -4.48 -1.60 -15.77
C PHE A 62 -3.41 -2.05 -16.75
N THR A 63 -2.84 -1.13 -17.52
CA THR A 63 -1.69 -1.42 -18.40
C THR A 63 -0.49 -1.91 -17.58
N GLY A 64 -0.19 -1.28 -16.44
CA GLY A 64 0.89 -1.71 -15.55
C GLY A 64 0.69 -3.14 -15.03
N ILE A 65 -0.52 -3.45 -14.58
CA ILE A 65 -0.92 -4.76 -14.04
C ILE A 65 -0.87 -5.85 -15.12
N ARG A 66 -1.37 -5.57 -16.33
CA ARG A 66 -1.26 -6.51 -17.47
C ARG A 66 0.19 -6.76 -17.84
N ASN A 67 1.01 -5.72 -17.92
CA ASN A 67 2.42 -5.83 -18.28
C ASN A 67 3.23 -6.64 -17.26
N ILE A 68 3.01 -6.44 -15.96
CA ILE A 68 3.75 -7.16 -14.92
C ILE A 68 3.32 -8.63 -14.83
N THR A 69 2.05 -8.93 -15.13
CA THR A 69 1.50 -10.29 -15.05
C THR A 69 1.62 -11.08 -16.36
N GLY A 70 1.75 -10.40 -17.49
CA GLY A 70 1.76 -11.01 -18.82
C GLY A 70 0.39 -11.50 -19.29
N THR A 71 -0.70 -10.87 -18.83
CA THR A 71 -2.08 -11.24 -19.16
C THR A 71 -2.86 -10.01 -19.63
N ASP A 72 -3.62 -10.12 -20.71
CA ASP A 72 -4.43 -9.01 -21.25
C ASP A 72 -5.79 -8.86 -20.55
N ASP A 73 -6.34 -9.95 -20.01
CA ASP A 73 -7.55 -9.88 -19.19
C ASP A 73 -7.23 -9.28 -17.81
N ILE A 74 -7.93 -8.21 -17.44
CA ILE A 74 -7.61 -7.46 -16.21
C ILE A 74 -8.00 -8.22 -14.96
N ALA A 75 -9.12 -8.96 -14.98
CA ALA A 75 -9.58 -9.77 -13.84
C ALA A 75 -8.55 -10.87 -13.54
N THR A 76 -8.18 -11.65 -14.55
CA THR A 76 -7.16 -12.69 -14.46
C THR A 76 -5.80 -12.11 -14.06
N ALA A 77 -5.46 -10.91 -14.53
CA ALA A 77 -4.22 -10.24 -14.13
C ALA A 77 -4.22 -9.90 -12.63
N PHE A 78 -5.31 -9.35 -12.09
CA PHE A 78 -5.41 -9.10 -10.64
C PHE A 78 -5.39 -10.40 -9.83
N GLU A 79 -6.14 -11.42 -10.23
CA GLU A 79 -6.21 -12.72 -9.54
C GLU A 79 -4.85 -13.40 -9.36
N ARG A 80 -3.89 -13.17 -10.27
CA ARG A 80 -2.52 -13.71 -10.15
C ARG A 80 -1.78 -13.26 -8.89
N PHE A 81 -2.18 -12.15 -8.27
CA PHE A 81 -1.60 -11.68 -7.01
C PHE A 81 -2.24 -12.28 -5.77
N PHE A 82 -3.38 -12.95 -5.91
CA PHE A 82 -4.21 -13.41 -4.79
C PHE A 82 -4.47 -14.93 -4.92
N PRO A 83 -3.45 -15.77 -4.72
CA PRO A 83 -3.55 -17.21 -4.93
C PRO A 83 -4.56 -17.86 -3.97
N GLY A 84 -5.65 -18.41 -4.52
CA GLY A 84 -6.72 -19.02 -3.72
C GLY A 84 -7.73 -18.01 -3.18
N ILE A 85 -7.81 -16.81 -3.78
CA ILE A 85 -8.85 -15.83 -3.45
C ILE A 85 -10.26 -16.40 -3.63
N THR A 86 -11.13 -16.06 -2.70
CA THR A 86 -12.54 -16.43 -2.72
C THR A 86 -13.42 -15.20 -2.49
N GLN A 87 -14.73 -15.36 -2.67
CA GLN A 87 -15.73 -14.35 -2.31
C GLN A 87 -15.62 -13.90 -0.84
N ASN A 88 -15.11 -14.75 0.06
CA ASN A 88 -14.98 -14.45 1.49
C ASN A 88 -13.64 -13.81 1.87
N SER A 89 -12.69 -13.74 0.93
CA SER A 89 -11.36 -13.20 1.23
C SER A 89 -11.41 -11.70 1.50
N ARG A 90 -10.64 -11.24 2.49
CA ARG A 90 -10.53 -9.84 2.89
C ARG A 90 -9.25 -9.22 2.34
N ILE A 91 -9.40 -8.10 1.64
CA ILE A 91 -8.25 -7.35 1.10
C ILE A 91 -8.17 -5.99 1.78
N THR A 92 -7.03 -5.68 2.38
CA THR A 92 -6.76 -4.35 2.94
C THR A 92 -5.74 -3.61 2.10
N ILE A 93 -6.12 -2.42 1.63
CA ILE A 93 -5.30 -1.49 0.87
C ILE A 93 -4.74 -0.45 1.83
N LYS A 94 -3.42 -0.46 2.07
CA LYS A 94 -2.72 0.61 2.79
C LYS A 94 -2.39 1.75 1.84
N VAL A 95 -2.99 2.91 2.05
CA VAL A 95 -2.66 4.16 1.35
C VAL A 95 -1.80 5.05 2.25
N ASN A 96 -1.19 6.13 1.75
CA ASN A 96 -0.47 7.10 2.58
C ASN A 96 -1.19 8.45 2.54
N LEU A 97 -1.75 8.88 3.67
CA LEU A 97 -2.43 10.18 3.78
C LEU A 97 -1.76 11.13 4.80
N SER A 98 -0.49 10.89 5.12
CA SER A 98 0.22 11.60 6.21
C SER A 98 0.41 13.10 5.98
N ASN A 99 0.32 13.61 4.74
CA ASN A 99 0.42 15.05 4.47
C ASN A 99 -0.22 15.46 3.12
N PRO A 100 -1.46 15.99 3.10
CA PRO A 100 -2.11 16.40 1.85
C PRO A 100 -1.71 17.79 1.37
N ARG A 101 -1.21 18.65 2.25
CA ARG A 101 -0.96 20.08 1.95
C ARG A 101 0.10 20.28 0.87
N LEU A 102 0.82 19.21 0.52
CA LEU A 102 1.91 19.21 -0.43
C LEU A 102 1.70 18.23 -1.59
N HIS A 103 0.48 17.69 -1.77
CA HIS A 103 0.16 16.73 -2.82
C HIS A 103 1.03 15.46 -2.79
N TYR A 104 1.48 15.06 -1.59
CA TYR A 104 2.27 13.85 -1.35
C TYR A 104 1.45 12.71 -0.75
N ALA A 105 0.13 12.79 -0.85
CA ALA A 105 -0.77 11.71 -0.48
C ALA A 105 -0.91 10.72 -1.64
N THR A 106 -1.25 9.47 -1.34
CA THR A 106 -1.71 8.55 -2.37
C THR A 106 -2.94 9.15 -3.05
N HIS A 107 -2.93 9.22 -4.38
CA HIS A 107 -4.04 9.78 -5.15
C HIS A 107 -5.23 8.81 -5.18
N VAL A 108 -6.44 9.33 -4.96
CA VAL A 108 -7.66 8.51 -4.93
C VAL A 108 -7.92 7.82 -6.27
N GLU A 109 -7.49 8.41 -7.39
CA GLU A 109 -7.67 7.86 -8.74
C GLU A 109 -6.92 6.53 -8.89
N VAL A 110 -5.72 6.44 -8.31
CA VAL A 110 -4.93 5.20 -8.29
C VAL A 110 -5.63 4.14 -7.43
N VAL A 111 -6.11 4.53 -6.25
CA VAL A 111 -6.79 3.62 -5.33
C VAL A 111 -8.10 3.13 -5.93
N SER A 112 -8.89 4.02 -6.53
CA SER A 112 -10.13 3.70 -7.23
C SER A 112 -9.88 2.75 -8.39
N ALA A 113 -8.82 2.94 -9.18
CA ALA A 113 -8.45 2.02 -10.24
C ALA A 113 -8.07 0.64 -9.71
N VAL A 114 -7.35 0.57 -8.58
CA VAL A 114 -7.04 -0.71 -7.92
C VAL A 114 -8.31 -1.37 -7.40
N VAL A 115 -9.22 -0.63 -6.76
CA VAL A 115 -10.53 -1.14 -6.32
C VAL A 115 -11.32 -1.72 -7.50
N ASP A 116 -11.38 -1.04 -8.64
CA ASP A 116 -12.06 -1.53 -9.85
C ASP A 116 -11.42 -2.83 -10.35
N GLY A 117 -10.09 -2.91 -10.32
CA GLY A 117 -9.36 -4.12 -10.68
C GLY A 117 -9.64 -5.29 -9.73
N LEU A 118 -9.68 -5.03 -8.43
CA LEU A 118 -10.03 -6.04 -7.43
C LEU A 118 -11.46 -6.53 -7.60
N HIS A 119 -12.41 -5.62 -7.80
CA HIS A 119 -13.82 -5.97 -8.03
C HIS A 119 -14.00 -6.80 -9.30
N SER A 120 -13.17 -6.58 -10.33
CA SER A 120 -13.23 -7.36 -11.57
C SER A 120 -12.86 -8.84 -11.40
N MET A 121 -12.18 -9.21 -10.32
CA MET A 121 -11.84 -10.60 -10.01
C MET A 121 -13.10 -11.45 -9.80
N LEU A 122 -12.93 -12.77 -9.92
CA LEU A 122 -13.97 -13.78 -9.80
C LEU A 122 -15.12 -13.54 -10.80
N GLY A 123 -14.81 -13.03 -11.98
CA GLY A 123 -15.80 -12.70 -13.01
C GLY A 123 -16.65 -11.47 -12.68
N ASN A 124 -16.03 -10.38 -12.21
CA ASN A 124 -16.67 -9.14 -11.76
C ASN A 124 -17.60 -9.32 -10.56
N SER A 125 -17.22 -10.21 -9.64
CA SER A 125 -18.06 -10.56 -8.49
C SER A 125 -17.38 -10.40 -7.15
N PHE A 126 -16.08 -10.08 -7.10
CA PHE A 126 -15.40 -9.92 -5.82
C PHE A 126 -16.06 -8.78 -5.02
N PRO A 127 -16.57 -9.05 -3.81
CA PRO A 127 -17.41 -8.09 -3.08
C PRO A 127 -16.61 -6.87 -2.63
N CYS A 128 -17.06 -5.68 -3.00
CA CYS A 128 -16.42 -4.42 -2.62
C CYS A 128 -16.39 -4.24 -1.10
N GLU A 129 -17.41 -4.74 -0.39
CA GLU A 129 -17.48 -4.71 1.07
C GLU A 129 -16.37 -5.50 1.75
N ASN A 130 -15.70 -6.42 1.04
CA ASN A 130 -14.53 -7.15 1.52
C ASN A 130 -13.20 -6.44 1.24
N ILE A 131 -13.25 -5.29 0.54
CA ILE A 131 -12.11 -4.39 0.37
C ILE A 131 -12.14 -3.34 1.48
N THR A 132 -11.00 -3.12 2.13
CA THR A 132 -10.83 -2.05 3.12
C THR A 132 -9.70 -1.12 2.69
N VAL A 133 -9.97 0.17 2.54
CA VAL A 133 -8.92 1.19 2.37
C VAL A 133 -8.58 1.76 3.74
N TYR A 134 -7.31 1.66 4.11
CA TYR A 134 -6.82 2.03 5.44
C TYR A 134 -5.69 3.06 5.38
N ASP A 135 -5.76 4.04 6.28
CA ASP A 135 -4.66 4.88 6.73
C ASP A 135 -4.90 5.29 8.20
N ASN A 136 -3.84 5.62 8.92
CA ASN A 136 -3.93 6.04 10.32
C ASN A 136 -4.35 7.52 10.49
N ASN A 137 -4.53 8.26 9.40
CA ASN A 137 -4.97 9.64 9.45
C ASN A 137 -6.48 9.74 9.18
N ASP A 138 -7.28 9.67 10.24
CA ASP A 138 -8.75 9.66 10.16
C ASP A 138 -9.33 10.94 9.53
N ALA A 139 -8.87 12.11 10.01
CA ALA A 139 -9.27 13.40 9.45
C ALA A 139 -8.99 13.46 7.94
N MET A 140 -7.98 12.74 7.46
CA MET A 140 -7.64 12.70 6.04
C MET A 140 -8.51 11.78 5.20
N LEU A 141 -8.92 10.64 5.77
CA LEU A 141 -9.89 9.76 5.13
C LEU A 141 -11.27 10.40 5.04
N LYS A 142 -11.65 11.15 6.09
CA LYS A 142 -13.01 11.70 6.26
C LYS A 142 -13.19 13.14 5.77
N GLU A 143 -12.14 13.99 5.81
CA GLU A 143 -12.30 15.45 5.68
C GLU A 143 -11.49 16.10 4.53
N ASN A 144 -10.80 15.37 3.64
CA ASN A 144 -9.76 16.00 2.81
C ASN A 144 -9.83 15.85 1.26
N THR A 145 -9.24 16.89 0.63
CA THR A 145 -8.92 17.30 -0.77
C THR A 145 -9.05 16.31 -1.94
N TYR A 146 -9.01 14.99 -1.72
CA TYR A 146 -9.13 13.99 -2.78
C TYR A 146 -10.48 13.27 -2.78
N PHE A 147 -11.42 13.65 -1.91
CA PHE A 147 -12.78 13.08 -1.87
C PHE A 147 -12.77 11.55 -1.73
N TYR A 148 -11.83 11.01 -0.93
CA TYR A 148 -11.69 9.56 -0.70
C TYR A 148 -13.01 8.94 -0.28
N LYS A 149 -13.63 9.52 0.75
CA LYS A 149 -14.97 9.13 1.20
C LYS A 149 -15.97 9.06 0.06
N GLU A 150 -16.13 10.15 -0.68
CA GLU A 150 -17.15 10.23 -1.73
C GLU A 150 -16.87 9.33 -2.93
N ARG A 151 -15.61 9.01 -3.25
CA ARG A 151 -15.27 8.23 -4.44
C ARG A 151 -15.09 6.74 -4.15
N ILE A 152 -14.69 6.40 -2.93
CA ILE A 152 -14.44 5.02 -2.51
C ILE A 152 -15.66 4.42 -1.80
N GLU A 153 -16.29 5.11 -0.85
CA GLU A 153 -17.47 4.53 -0.15
C GLU A 153 -18.65 4.30 -1.10
N LYS A 154 -18.81 5.15 -2.14
CA LYS A 154 -19.86 4.95 -3.17
C LYS A 154 -19.73 3.64 -3.94
N LYS A 155 -18.56 2.98 -3.89
CA LYS A 155 -18.33 1.66 -4.48
C LYS A 155 -18.66 0.51 -3.54
N GLY A 156 -19.10 0.78 -2.31
CA GLY A 156 -19.34 -0.23 -1.27
C GLY A 156 -18.07 -0.66 -0.52
N VAL A 157 -16.95 0.04 -0.71
CA VAL A 157 -15.66 -0.25 -0.05
C VAL A 157 -15.63 0.30 1.37
N ARG A 158 -15.06 -0.45 2.32
CA ARG A 158 -14.90 0.00 3.70
C ARG A 158 -13.74 0.99 3.81
N LEU A 159 -13.95 2.09 4.53
CA LEU A 159 -12.88 2.96 4.98
C LEU A 159 -12.57 2.68 6.44
N SER A 160 -11.29 2.53 6.76
CA SER A 160 -10.86 2.23 8.12
C SER A 160 -9.73 3.15 8.57
N CYS A 161 -9.79 3.55 9.84
CA CYS A 161 -8.88 4.50 10.44
C CYS A 161 -8.65 4.19 11.94
N ALA A 162 -7.41 4.44 12.38
CA ALA A 162 -6.88 4.83 13.70
C ALA A 162 -7.53 4.42 15.05
N ALA A 163 -8.55 3.56 15.11
CA ALA A 163 -9.26 3.28 16.36
C ALA A 163 -8.96 1.89 16.96
N ASP A 164 -8.60 0.90 16.13
CA ASP A 164 -8.56 -0.49 16.59
C ASP A 164 -7.19 -1.14 16.30
N PHE A 165 -6.30 -1.12 17.30
CA PHE A 165 -5.02 -1.81 17.26
C PHE A 165 -5.07 -3.11 18.06
N THR A 166 -4.70 -4.21 17.42
CA THR A 166 -4.57 -5.51 18.05
C THR A 166 -3.14 -5.64 18.58
N PRO A 167 -2.93 -5.91 19.89
CA PRO A 167 -1.60 -6.18 20.44
C PRO A 167 -0.89 -7.27 19.64
N SER A 168 0.37 -7.04 19.27
CA SER A 168 1.16 -8.00 18.50
C SER A 168 2.45 -8.34 19.23
N ASN A 169 2.69 -9.64 19.45
CA ASN A 169 3.94 -10.16 19.99
C ASN A 169 5.05 -10.26 18.92
N HIS A 170 4.75 -9.91 17.66
CA HIS A 170 5.69 -10.00 16.54
C HIS A 170 6.55 -8.74 16.34
N LEU A 171 6.28 -7.67 17.11
CA LEU A 171 7.08 -6.46 17.12
C LEU A 171 8.07 -6.53 18.28
N TYR A 172 9.32 -6.90 17.99
CA TYR A 172 10.43 -6.91 18.95
C TYR A 172 10.95 -5.49 19.20
N LEU A 173 10.12 -4.68 19.84
CA LEU A 173 10.51 -3.42 20.45
C LEU A 173 10.26 -3.57 21.96
N ASP A 174 10.99 -2.85 22.81
CA ASP A 174 10.86 -2.87 24.29
C ASP A 174 9.43 -2.60 24.82
N SER A 175 8.46 -2.37 23.94
CA SER A 175 7.05 -2.26 24.22
C SER A 175 6.24 -3.11 23.24
N GLN A 176 5.26 -3.86 23.73
CA GLN A 176 4.22 -4.46 22.87
C GLN A 176 3.50 -3.33 22.12
N LEU A 177 3.73 -3.24 20.81
CA LEU A 177 3.00 -2.32 19.94
C LEU A 177 1.88 -3.09 19.24
N GLY A 178 0.72 -2.47 19.14
CA GLY A 178 -0.37 -3.03 18.33
C GLY A 178 -0.14 -2.82 16.84
N ILE A 179 -0.69 -3.72 16.03
CA ILE A 179 -0.88 -3.54 14.59
C ILE A 179 -2.37 -3.33 14.35
N HIS A 180 -2.72 -2.46 13.42
CA HIS A 180 -4.13 -2.17 13.14
C HIS A 180 -4.91 -3.44 12.76
N LYS A 181 -6.13 -3.62 13.30
CA LYS A 181 -6.92 -4.86 13.16
C LYS A 181 -7.13 -5.26 11.69
N ASP A 182 -7.44 -4.32 10.81
CA ASP A 182 -7.73 -4.62 9.41
C ASP A 182 -6.49 -5.03 8.63
N ILE A 183 -5.31 -4.75 9.17
CA ILE A 183 -4.04 -5.25 8.64
C ILE A 183 -3.80 -6.69 9.13
N MET A 184 -4.16 -6.99 10.37
CA MET A 184 -4.01 -8.33 10.98
C MET A 184 -5.03 -9.34 10.45
N GLU A 185 -6.25 -8.89 10.16
CA GLU A 185 -7.37 -9.74 9.75
C GLU A 185 -7.52 -9.86 8.23
N ALA A 186 -6.67 -9.20 7.45
CA ALA A 186 -6.70 -9.32 5.99
C ALA A 186 -6.06 -10.64 5.56
N ASP A 187 -6.69 -11.31 4.59
CA ASP A 187 -6.05 -12.43 3.88
C ASP A 187 -4.96 -11.90 2.94
N TYR A 188 -5.16 -10.70 2.39
CA TYR A 188 -4.21 -10.06 1.49
C TYR A 188 -4.03 -8.57 1.79
N LEU A 189 -2.78 -8.12 1.70
CA LEU A 189 -2.41 -6.71 1.86
C LEU A 189 -1.93 -6.13 0.53
N VAL A 190 -2.54 -5.02 0.14
CA VAL A 190 -2.10 -4.22 -1.02
C VAL A 190 -1.50 -2.92 -0.49
N ASN A 191 -0.24 -2.66 -0.85
CA ASN A 191 0.45 -1.45 -0.42
C ASN A 191 0.52 -0.44 -1.56
N ILE A 192 -0.10 0.74 -1.38
CA ILE A 192 -0.06 1.84 -2.34
C ILE A 192 0.63 3.05 -1.69
N PRO A 193 1.97 3.08 -1.64
CA PRO A 193 2.72 4.16 -1.02
C PRO A 193 2.66 5.44 -1.86
N ALA A 194 2.85 6.58 -1.20
CA ALA A 194 3.23 7.81 -1.89
C ALA A 194 4.76 7.87 -2.00
N LEU A 195 5.28 7.98 -3.22
CA LEU A 195 6.71 8.13 -3.48
C LEU A 195 7.14 9.58 -3.24
N ARG A 196 8.05 9.78 -2.29
CA ARG A 196 8.59 11.11 -1.93
C ARG A 196 9.96 10.98 -1.30
N ASP A 197 10.73 12.06 -1.29
CA ASP A 197 11.90 12.18 -0.45
C ASP A 197 11.51 12.22 1.04
N HIS A 198 12.46 11.84 1.89
CA HIS A 198 12.32 11.91 3.34
C HIS A 198 13.67 12.20 3.98
N SER A 199 13.73 13.25 4.80
CA SER A 199 14.97 13.73 5.44
C SER A 199 15.76 12.62 6.15
N GLU A 200 15.09 11.77 6.93
CA GLU A 200 15.76 10.74 7.74
C GLU A 200 15.86 9.36 7.08
N ALA A 201 14.93 9.03 6.17
CA ALA A 201 14.84 7.70 5.56
C ALA A 201 15.35 7.67 4.12
N GLY A 202 15.77 8.82 3.58
CA GLY A 202 16.08 9.05 2.17
C GLY A 202 14.81 9.10 1.32
N ILE A 203 14.04 8.00 1.28
CA ILE A 203 12.82 7.86 0.48
C ILE A 203 11.65 7.33 1.31
N THR A 204 10.45 7.77 0.97
CA THR A 204 9.21 7.11 1.36
C THR A 204 8.69 6.33 0.16
N ALA A 205 8.51 5.03 0.36
CA ALA A 205 7.96 4.10 -0.61
C ALA A 205 7.31 2.94 0.16
N SER A 206 7.34 1.73 -0.41
CA SER A 206 6.67 0.52 0.06
C SER A 206 6.76 0.28 1.59
N ILE A 207 7.88 -0.22 2.12
CA ILE A 207 7.96 -0.66 3.54
C ILE A 207 7.66 0.50 4.50
N LYS A 208 8.12 1.72 4.20
CA LYS A 208 7.87 2.88 5.06
C LYS A 208 6.38 3.22 5.18
N ASN A 209 5.56 2.88 4.19
CA ASN A 209 4.11 3.09 4.28
C ASN A 209 3.45 2.22 5.36
N TYR A 210 3.98 1.01 5.61
CA TYR A 210 3.48 0.11 6.65
C TYR A 210 3.79 0.58 8.08
N VAL A 211 4.73 1.51 8.25
CA VAL A 211 4.96 2.17 9.56
C VAL A 211 3.68 2.81 10.07
N GLY A 212 2.83 3.31 9.16
CA GLY A 212 1.51 3.86 9.50
C GLY A 212 0.51 2.82 10.02
N CYS A 213 0.79 1.52 9.99
CA CYS A 213 -0.08 0.48 10.53
C CYS A 213 0.21 0.14 11.99
N ILE A 214 1.29 0.69 12.56
CA ILE A 214 1.79 0.36 13.89
C ILE A 214 1.32 1.40 14.90
N GLN A 215 0.81 0.93 16.03
CA GLN A 215 0.42 1.77 17.15
C GLN A 215 1.63 2.55 17.67
N ASN A 216 1.40 3.80 18.09
CA ASN A 216 2.45 4.65 18.66
C ASN A 216 3.68 4.81 17.73
N GLN A 217 3.43 5.11 16.45
CA GLN A 217 4.48 5.35 15.47
C GLN A 217 5.55 6.36 15.95
N GLY A 218 5.20 7.34 16.81
CA GLY A 218 6.17 8.29 17.34
C GLY A 218 7.30 7.64 18.14
N ALA A 219 7.04 6.54 18.84
CA ALA A 219 8.06 5.82 19.61
C ALA A 219 9.12 5.18 18.70
N ILE A 220 8.71 4.60 17.58
CA ILE A 220 9.62 3.98 16.60
C ILE A 220 10.41 5.00 15.77
N HIS A 221 9.88 6.22 15.58
CA HIS A 221 10.63 7.30 14.96
C HIS A 221 11.74 7.85 15.87
N ARG A 222 11.55 7.81 17.20
CA ARG A 222 12.55 8.30 18.17
C ARG A 222 13.66 7.29 18.47
N SER A 223 13.35 6.00 18.47
CA SER A 223 14.34 4.93 18.73
C SER A 223 15.29 4.66 17.56
N GLY A 224 14.94 5.08 16.34
CA GLY A 224 15.79 4.98 15.14
C GLY A 224 16.84 6.09 15.00
N SER A 225 16.84 7.12 15.86
CA SER A 225 17.95 8.06 15.92
C SER A 225 19.15 7.36 16.57
N LEU A 226 20.04 6.84 15.73
CA LEU A 226 21.35 6.28 16.09
C LEU A 226 22.26 7.26 16.85
N SER A 227 21.81 8.48 17.17
CA SER A 227 22.52 9.40 18.07
C SER A 227 22.25 9.18 19.56
N SER A 228 21.29 8.34 19.97
CA SER A 228 20.83 8.32 21.37
C SER A 228 21.12 7.07 22.21
N ARG A 229 21.62 5.95 21.63
CA ARG A 229 22.01 4.76 22.44
C ARG A 229 23.29 4.11 21.93
N ARG A 230 24.45 4.67 22.30
CA ARG A 230 25.70 3.90 22.35
C ARG A 230 25.59 2.88 23.48
N HIS A 231 25.27 1.64 23.17
CA HIS A 231 25.64 0.54 24.05
C HIS A 231 27.12 0.27 23.82
N SER A 232 27.97 0.67 24.77
CA SER A 232 29.34 0.19 24.82
C SER A 232 29.29 -1.30 25.12
N ILE A 233 29.53 -2.12 24.10
CA ILE A 233 29.86 -3.53 24.29
C ILE A 233 31.31 -3.54 24.82
N SER A 234 31.46 -3.66 26.13
CA SER A 234 32.73 -4.09 26.72
C SER A 234 32.83 -5.60 26.53
N LEU A 235 33.77 -6.02 25.69
CA LEU A 235 34.18 -7.41 25.63
C LEU A 235 34.95 -7.72 26.92
N GLN A 236 34.45 -8.65 27.73
CA GLN A 236 35.24 -9.41 28.70
C GLN A 236 35.65 -10.73 28.06
#